data_AF-A0A7J6RUZ1-F1
#
_entry.id   AF-A0A7J6RUZ1-F1
#
_cell.length_a   1.000
_cell.length_b   1.000
_cell.length_c   1.000
_cell.angle_alpha   90.00
_cell.angle_beta   90.00
_cell.angle_gamma   90.00
#
_symmetry.space_group_name_H-M   'P 1'
#
loop_
_entity.id
_entity.type
_entity.pdbx_description
1 polymer ?
#
loop_
_entity_poly.entity_id
_entity_poly.type
_entity_poly.pdbx_seq_one_letter_code
_entity_poly.pdbx_strand_id
1 'polypeptide(L)'
;MRDVRKNRRDTCPMNPVKSGVDLNRNFGYKWSGQYPKCSEEYAGEGPFSEPETQALKRMVEERDFKIALNFHSYGTMLTYPFNHANT
;
A
#
# COMPACT_ATOMS: atom_id res chain seq x y z
N MET A 1 11.44 19.84 3.25
CA MET A 1 10.24 19.06 3.65
C MET A 1 10.58 17.58 3.55
N ARG A 2 9.98 16.74 4.38
CA ARG A 2 10.18 15.28 4.34
C ARG A 2 9.08 14.71 3.45
N ASP A 3 9.43 14.26 2.25
CA ASP A 3 8.50 13.61 1.32
C ASP A 3 8.28 12.15 1.75
N VAL A 4 7.53 11.97 2.85
CA VAL A 4 7.22 10.65 3.41
C VAL A 4 5.89 10.17 2.83
N ARG A 5 5.93 9.08 2.05
CA ARG A 5 4.75 8.49 1.40
C ARG A 5 4.26 7.21 2.07
N LYS A 6 5.19 6.39 2.57
CA LYS A 6 4.90 5.11 3.23
C LYS A 6 4.42 5.32 4.66
N ASN A 7 3.94 4.26 5.30
CA ASN A 7 3.68 4.30 6.74
C ASN A 7 5.00 4.43 7.54
N ARG A 8 4.93 4.40 8.88
CA ARG A 8 6.09 4.67 9.75
C ARG A 8 6.69 3.40 10.36
N ARG A 9 6.38 2.21 9.84
CA ARG A 9 6.99 0.95 10.29
C ARG A 9 8.50 0.99 10.07
N ASP A 10 9.28 0.58 11.07
CA ASP A 10 10.74 0.57 10.93
C ASP A 10 11.21 -0.63 10.11
N THR A 11 11.44 -0.40 8.82
CA THR A 11 11.82 -1.44 7.85
C THR A 11 13.20 -1.22 7.25
N CYS A 12 13.78 -0.02 7.39
CA CYS A 12 15.05 0.38 6.81
C CYS A 12 15.96 1.06 7.86
N PRO A 13 16.62 0.28 8.73
CA PRO A 13 17.36 0.83 9.87
C PRO A 13 18.49 1.80 9.47
N MET A 14 19.15 1.53 8.34
CA MET A 14 20.25 2.36 7.82
C MET A 14 19.77 3.64 7.12
N ASN A 15 18.48 3.73 6.81
CA ASN A 15 17.88 4.95 6.26
C ASN A 15 16.44 5.12 6.76
N PRO A 16 16.25 5.64 7.99
CA PRO A 16 14.93 5.78 8.61
C PRO A 16 13.95 6.68 7.85
N VAL A 17 14.45 7.53 6.94
CA VAL A 17 13.59 8.34 6.05
C VAL A 17 12.90 7.46 5.00
N LYS A 18 13.55 6.36 4.60
CA LYS A 18 13.01 5.32 3.70
C LYS A 18 12.32 4.17 4.43
N SER A 19 12.20 4.21 5.76
CA SER A 19 11.41 3.22 6.50
C SER A 19 9.93 3.32 6.14
N GLY A 20 9.23 2.19 6.23
CA GLY A 20 7.80 2.08 6.01
C GLY A 20 7.44 1.08 4.92
N VAL A 21 6.15 0.76 4.87
CA VAL A 21 5.50 -0.05 3.84
C VAL A 21 4.60 0.84 3.00
N ASP A 22 4.60 0.62 1.68
CA ASP A 22 3.64 1.21 0.77
C ASP A 22 2.27 0.56 0.95
N LEU A 23 1.36 1.26 1.63
CA LEU A 23 0.01 0.76 1.90
C LEU A 23 -0.78 0.49 0.61
N ASN A 24 -0.49 1.19 -0.50
CA ASN A 24 -1.15 0.96 -1.80
C ASN A 24 -0.55 -0.23 -2.59
N ARG A 25 0.43 -0.94 -2.02
CA ARG A 25 0.94 -2.23 -2.52
C ARG A 25 0.70 -3.38 -1.53
N ASN A 26 0.16 -3.07 -0.35
CA ASN A 26 0.01 -4.03 0.75
C ASN A 26 -1.35 -4.76 0.75
N PHE A 27 -2.21 -4.55 -0.25
CA PHE A 27 -3.47 -5.29 -0.41
C PHE A 27 -3.25 -6.69 -0.98
N GLY A 28 -4.20 -7.61 -0.73
CA GLY A 28 -4.07 -9.02 -1.12
C GLY A 28 -4.27 -9.35 -2.60
N TYR A 29 -4.82 -8.46 -3.41
CA TYR A 29 -5.06 -8.74 -4.83
C TYR A 29 -3.74 -8.78 -5.61
N LYS A 30 -3.35 -9.98 -6.07
CA LYS A 30 -2.08 -10.25 -6.78
C LYS A 30 -0.86 -9.62 -6.08
N TRP A 31 -0.80 -9.74 -4.76
CA TRP A 31 0.30 -9.21 -3.95
C TRP A 31 1.66 -9.80 -4.38
N SER A 32 2.70 -8.95 -4.37
CA SER A 32 4.08 -9.33 -4.68
C SER A 32 5.05 -8.60 -3.76
N GLY A 33 5.99 -9.35 -3.16
CA GLY A 33 7.08 -8.82 -2.34
C GLY A 33 8.35 -8.50 -3.14
N GLN A 34 8.21 -8.15 -4.43
CA GLN A 34 9.35 -7.98 -5.36
C GLN A 34 10.37 -6.90 -4.92
N TYR A 35 9.90 -5.86 -4.24
CA TYR A 35 10.74 -4.71 -3.88
C TYR A 35 11.41 -4.87 -2.51
N PRO A 36 12.67 -4.41 -2.34
CA PRO A 36 13.39 -4.52 -1.07
C PRO A 36 12.84 -3.58 0.02
N LYS A 37 13.14 -3.86 1.31
CA LYS A 37 12.59 -3.16 2.49
C LYS A 37 12.75 -1.62 2.50
N CYS A 38 13.82 -1.11 1.89
CA CYS A 38 14.11 0.32 1.78
C CYS A 38 13.55 0.98 0.50
N SER A 39 12.83 0.24 -0.35
CA SER A 39 12.20 0.78 -1.56
C SER A 39 10.99 1.64 -1.22
N GLU A 40 10.71 2.66 -2.03
CA GLU A 40 9.43 3.37 -1.96
C GLU A 40 8.27 2.44 -2.29
N GLU A 41 8.46 1.38 -3.08
CA GLU A 41 7.41 0.41 -3.46
C GLU A 41 7.39 -0.84 -2.56
N TYR A 42 8.05 -0.81 -1.40
CA TYR A 42 8.10 -1.96 -0.50
C TYR A 42 6.69 -2.37 -0.02
N ALA A 43 6.23 -3.55 -0.42
CA ALA A 43 4.86 -4.02 -0.21
C ALA A 43 4.59 -4.69 1.15
N GLY A 44 5.59 -4.73 2.05
CA GLY A 44 5.53 -5.40 3.34
C GLY A 44 6.02 -6.85 3.30
N GLU A 45 5.87 -7.57 4.41
CA GLU A 45 6.33 -8.97 4.54
C GLU A 45 5.31 -9.98 4.00
N GLY A 46 4.09 -9.52 3.72
CA GLY A 46 2.99 -10.30 3.16
C GLY A 46 1.79 -9.41 2.82
N PRO A 47 0.75 -9.95 2.15
CA PRO A 47 -0.49 -9.23 1.94
C PRO A 47 -1.14 -8.89 3.29
N PHE A 48 -1.66 -7.67 3.43
CA PHE A 48 -2.26 -7.14 4.64
C PHE A 48 -1.36 -7.30 5.88
N SER A 49 -0.05 -7.09 5.74
CA SER A 49 0.91 -7.16 6.86
C SER A 49 0.91 -5.94 7.77
N GLU A 50 0.27 -4.84 7.33
CA GLU A 50 0.21 -3.59 8.07
C GLU A 50 -1.14 -3.41 8.79
N PRO A 51 -1.16 -2.88 10.03
CA PRO A 51 -2.41 -2.71 10.78
C PRO A 51 -3.41 -1.78 10.07
N GLU A 52 -2.94 -0.80 9.30
CA GLU A 52 -3.79 0.11 8.55
C GLU A 52 -4.59 -0.60 7.45
N THR A 53 -3.95 -1.51 6.69
CA THR A 53 -4.64 -2.28 5.64
C THR A 53 -5.49 -3.41 6.23
N GLN A 54 -5.09 -3.99 7.36
CA GLN A 54 -5.91 -4.94 8.11
C GLN A 54 -7.21 -4.29 8.61
N ALA A 55 -7.14 -3.06 9.11
CA ALA A 55 -8.32 -2.32 9.55
C ALA A 55 -9.31 -2.07 8.40
N LEU A 56 -8.81 -1.66 7.22
CA LEU A 56 -9.63 -1.50 6.02
C LEU A 56 -10.24 -2.82 5.57
N LYS A 57 -9.45 -3.91 5.54
CA LYS A 57 -9.93 -5.25 5.20
C LYS A 57 -11.10 -5.65 6.09
N ARG A 58 -10.92 -5.54 7.42
CA ARG A 58 -11.97 -5.86 8.40
C ARG A 58 -13.23 -5.03 8.17
N MET A 59 -13.08 -3.71 8.00
CA MET A 59 -14.22 -2.81 7.78
C MET A 59 -15.02 -3.19 6.52
N VAL A 60 -14.33 -3.49 5.42
CA VAL A 60 -14.95 -3.87 4.14
C VAL A 60 -15.60 -5.25 4.21
N GLU A 61 -15.04 -6.19 4.96
CA GLU A 61 -15.65 -7.53 5.14
C GLU A 61 -16.89 -7.51 6.03
N GLU A 62 -17.01 -6.53 6.94
CA GLU A 62 -18.16 -6.41 7.85
C GLU A 62 -19.37 -5.69 7.25
N ARG A 63 -19.26 -5.11 6.05
CA ARG A 63 -20.29 -4.24 5.45
C ARG A 63 -20.37 -4.43 3.92
N ASP A 64 -21.56 -4.21 3.37
CA ASP A 64 -21.79 -4.31 1.93
C ASP A 64 -21.60 -2.95 1.24
N PHE A 65 -20.34 -2.58 0.99
CA PHE A 65 -20.01 -1.37 0.26
C PHE A 65 -20.26 -1.54 -1.25
N LYS A 66 -20.98 -0.58 -1.85
CA LYS A 66 -21.25 -0.57 -3.30
C LYS A 66 -20.19 0.14 -4.13
N ILE A 67 -19.44 1.06 -3.52
CA ILE A 67 -18.44 1.90 -4.19
C ILE A 67 -17.25 2.08 -3.26
N ALA A 68 -16.03 1.97 -3.80
CA ALA A 68 -14.80 2.35 -3.14
C ALA A 68 -14.09 3.43 -3.99
N LEU A 69 -13.79 4.58 -3.39
CA LEU A 69 -13.07 5.68 -4.02
C LEU A 69 -11.76 5.92 -3.26
N ASN A 70 -10.65 5.91 -3.97
CA ASN A 70 -9.32 6.19 -3.41
C ASN A 70 -8.76 7.46 -4.06
N PHE A 71 -8.41 8.44 -3.23
CA PHE A 71 -7.89 9.72 -3.70
C PHE A 71 -6.36 9.76 -3.54
N HIS A 72 -5.67 10.09 -4.63
CA HIS A 72 -4.22 10.24 -4.67
C HIS A 72 -3.84 11.50 -5.46
N SER A 73 -2.60 11.97 -5.26
CA SER A 73 -2.00 13.06 -6.03
C SER A 73 -0.57 12.71 -6.42
N TYR A 74 -0.02 13.27 -7.49
CA TYR A 74 -0.63 14.23 -8.42
C TYR A 74 -1.09 13.54 -9.72
N GLY A 75 -1.81 14.28 -10.56
CA GLY A 75 -2.25 13.82 -11.88
C GLY A 75 -3.73 14.11 -12.11
N THR A 76 -4.08 14.43 -13.35
CA THR A 76 -5.46 14.67 -13.79
C THR A 76 -6.03 13.37 -14.35
N MET A 77 -6.19 12.36 -13.49
CA MET A 77 -6.55 11.00 -13.91
C MET A 77 -7.69 10.41 -13.08
N LEU A 78 -8.60 9.71 -13.75
CA LEU A 78 -9.59 8.84 -13.14
C LEU A 78 -9.29 7.39 -13.56
N THR A 79 -8.78 6.59 -12.63
CA THR A 79 -8.45 5.18 -12.88
C THR A 79 -9.48 4.25 -12.25
N TYR A 80 -9.72 3.11 -12.91
CA TYR A 80 -10.53 2.02 -12.40
C TYR A 80 -9.80 0.67 -12.62
N PRO A 81 -10.21 -0.41 -11.92
CA PRO A 81 -9.53 -1.70 -12.03
C PRO A 81 -9.54 -2.28 -13.46
N PHE A 82 -8.54 -3.06 -13.86
CA PHE A 82 -7.39 -3.52 -13.07
C PHE A 82 -6.09 -2.80 -13.47
N ASN A 83 -5.22 -2.55 -12.49
CA ASN A 83 -3.91 -1.92 -12.69
C ASN A 83 -2.73 -2.85 -12.35
N HIS A 84 -2.97 -4.16 -12.21
CA HIS A 84 -1.89 -5.14 -12.05
C HIS A 84 -1.54 -5.74 -13.40
N ALA A 85 -0.25 -5.93 -13.68
CA ALA A 85 0.22 -6.47 -14.95
C ALA A 85 -0.25 -7.93 -15.16
N ASN A 86 -0.75 -8.25 -16.35
CA ASN A 86 -0.99 -9.64 -16.75
C ASN A 86 0.34 -10.25 -17.18
N THR A 87 1.10 -10.81 -16.24
CA THR A 87 2.08 -11.85 -16.56
C THR A 87 1.49 -13.20 -16.23
#